data_AF-A0A0D8FVU6-F1
#
_entry.id   AF-A0A0D8FVU6-F1
#
_cell.length_a   1.000
_cell.length_b   1.000
_cell.length_c   1.000
_cell.angle_alpha   90.00
_cell.angle_beta   90.00
_cell.angle_gamma   90.00
#
_symmetry.space_group_name_H-M   'P 1'
#
loop_
_entity.id
_entity.type
_entity.pdbx_description
1 polymer ?
#
loop_
_entity_poly.entity_id
_entity_poly.type
_entity_poly.pdbx_seq_one_letter_code
_entity_poly.pdbx_strand_id
1 'polypeptide(L)'
;MVQIPEGWSLDGSRLVRRIELDSYEKVVVAGLAVSLLAIWRNHHPTLIVEYRSIVVELSSHDVGTVTERDLDLASWVNVLIPPC
;
A
#
# COMPACT_ATOMS: atom_id res chain seq x y z
N MET A 1 6.87 16.04 12.45
CA MET A 1 7.11 14.58 12.49
C MET A 1 6.21 13.97 11.45
N VAL A 2 6.74 13.09 10.59
CA VAL A 2 5.94 12.37 9.60
C VAL A 2 4.95 11.46 10.33
N GLN A 3 3.65 11.60 10.04
CA GLN A 3 2.62 10.76 10.62
C GLN A 3 2.39 9.54 9.73
N ILE A 4 2.62 8.34 10.26
CA ILE A 4 2.33 7.09 9.56
C ILE A 4 0.81 6.92 9.50
N PRO A 5 0.21 6.67 8.31
CA PRO A 5 -1.23 6.43 8.21
C PRO A 5 -1.66 5.20 9.00
N GLU A 6 -2.87 5.23 9.55
CA GLU A 6 -3.42 4.12 10.33
C GLU A 6 -3.42 2.80 9.54
N GLY A 7 -3.08 1.70 10.21
CA GLY A 7 -2.95 0.38 9.60
C GLY A 7 -1.65 0.15 8.81
N TRP A 8 -0.78 1.16 8.70
CA TRP A 8 0.57 1.01 8.14
C TRP A 8 1.62 0.90 9.23
N SER A 9 2.70 0.18 8.93
CA SER A 9 3.90 0.10 9.75
C SER A 9 5.12 0.51 8.96
N LEU A 10 6.09 1.16 9.61
CA LEU A 10 7.42 1.37 9.04
C LEU A 10 8.29 0.14 9.31
N ASP A 11 8.73 -0.52 8.24
CA ASP A 11 9.68 -1.63 8.29
C ASP A 11 10.95 -1.24 7.54
N GLY A 12 12.00 -0.89 8.30
CA GLY A 12 13.24 -0.36 7.75
C GLY A 12 13.00 0.89 6.90
N SER A 13 13.21 0.77 5.59
CA SER A 13 13.07 1.85 4.62
C SER A 13 11.76 1.79 3.81
N ARG A 14 10.77 1.03 4.28
CA ARG A 14 9.49 0.80 3.60
C ARG A 14 8.30 1.04 4.54
N LEU A 15 7.21 1.56 3.99
CA LEU A 15 5.90 1.45 4.62
C LEU A 15 5.25 0.15 4.17
N VAL A 16 4.71 -0.61 5.11
CA VAL A 16 4.08 -1.90 4.86
C VAL A 16 2.68 -1.92 5.43
N ARG A 17 1.71 -2.41 4.66
CA ARG A 17 0.36 -2.70 5.13
C ARG A 17 -0.10 -4.04 4.59
N ARG A 18 -0.58 -4.89 5.48
CA ARG A 18 -1.23 -6.16 5.14
C ARG A 18 -2.74 -5.99 5.26
N ILE A 19 -3.46 -6.36 4.22
CA ILE A 19 -4.91 -6.23 4.13
C ILE A 19 -5.50 -7.63 4.01
N GLU A 20 -6.24 -8.06 5.03
CA GLU A 20 -6.94 -9.35 5.05
C GLU A 20 -8.32 -9.22 4.37
N LEU A 21 -8.68 -10.23 3.57
CA LEU A 21 -9.86 -10.26 2.71
C LEU A 21 -10.51 -11.65 2.73
N ASP A 22 -11.81 -11.72 2.43
CA ASP A 22 -12.57 -12.96 2.61
C ASP A 22 -12.35 -14.03 1.53
N SER A 23 -11.79 -13.65 0.38
CA SER A 23 -11.59 -14.53 -0.76
C SER A 23 -10.44 -14.06 -1.66
N TYR A 24 -9.87 -14.99 -2.42
CA TYR A 24 -8.81 -14.69 -3.39
C TYR A 24 -9.29 -13.71 -4.49
N GLU A 25 -10.56 -13.81 -4.91
CA GLU A 25 -11.16 -12.85 -5.85
C GLU A 25 -11.08 -11.42 -5.31
N LYS A 26 -11.46 -11.21 -4.03
CA LYS A 26 -11.35 -9.89 -3.39
C LYS A 26 -9.89 -9.42 -3.33
N VAL A 27 -8.94 -10.33 -3.06
CA VAL A 27 -7.50 -10.02 -3.06
C VAL A 27 -7.04 -9.51 -4.43
N VAL A 28 -7.42 -10.20 -5.51
CA VAL A 28 -7.07 -9.80 -6.88
C VAL A 28 -7.69 -8.45 -7.24
N VAL A 29 -8.97 -8.24 -6.92
CA VAL A 29 -9.66 -6.95 -7.17
C VAL A 29 -9.01 -5.81 -6.40
N ALA A 30 -8.67 -6.02 -5.12
CA ALA A 30 -7.96 -5.04 -4.31
C ALA A 30 -6.58 -4.70 -4.89
N GLY A 31 -5.83 -5.71 -5.33
CA GLY A 31 -4.53 -5.50 -5.98
C GLY A 31 -4.63 -4.68 -7.27
N LEU A 32 -5.65 -4.94 -8.09
CA LEU A 32 -5.91 -4.16 -9.30
C LEU A 32 -6.27 -2.71 -8.96
N ALA A 33 -7.15 -2.49 -7.98
CA ALA A 33 -7.56 -1.16 -7.58
C ALA A 33 -6.39 -0.33 -7.03
N VAL A 34 -5.52 -0.93 -6.20
CA VAL A 34 -4.29 -0.29 -5.72
C VAL A 34 -3.33 -0.01 -6.87
N SER A 35 -3.20 -0.91 -7.84
CA SER A 35 -2.34 -0.71 -9.02
C SER A 35 -2.82 0.47 -9.89
N LEU A 36 -4.12 0.60 -10.12
CA LEU A 36 -4.68 1.71 -10.89
C LEU A 36 -4.49 3.06 -10.17
N LEU A 37 -4.69 3.07 -8.85
CA LEU A 37 -4.38 4.23 -8.02
C LEU A 37 -2.90 4.62 -8.12
N ALA A 38 -1.99 3.65 -8.01
CA ALA A 38 -0.55 3.84 -8.12
C ALA A 38 -0.14 4.45 -9.49
N ILE A 39 -0.73 3.96 -10.58
CA ILE A 39 -0.54 4.52 -11.93
C ILE A 39 -0.97 5.99 -11.96
N TRP A 40 -2.16 6.30 -11.43
CA TRP A 40 -2.68 7.68 -11.42
C TRP A 40 -1.83 8.64 -10.57
N ARG A 41 -1.27 8.14 -9.46
CA ARG A 41 -0.35 8.91 -8.60
C ARG A 41 1.09 8.93 -9.12
N ASN A 42 1.41 8.19 -10.18
CA ASN A 42 2.77 8.01 -10.70
C ASN A 42 3.75 7.56 -9.59
N HIS A 43 3.32 6.64 -8.74
CA HIS A 43 4.13 6.08 -7.66
C HIS A 43 3.72 4.63 -7.44
N HIS A 44 4.65 3.70 -7.59
CA HIS A 44 4.33 2.28 -7.74
C HIS A 44 4.73 1.48 -6.50
N PRO A 45 3.80 0.77 -5.84
CA PRO A 45 4.10 -0.12 -4.74
C PRO A 45 4.69 -1.46 -5.22
N THR A 46 5.28 -2.19 -4.28
CA THR A 46 5.35 -3.65 -4.38
C THR A 46 4.04 -4.23 -3.86
N LEU A 47 3.41 -5.13 -4.62
CA LEU A 47 2.22 -5.87 -4.20
C LEU A 47 2.53 -7.36 -4.08
N ILE A 48 2.24 -7.93 -2.92
CA ILE A 48 2.34 -9.38 -2.66
C ILE A 48 0.93 -9.93 -2.53
N VAL A 49 0.52 -10.73 -3.51
CA VAL A 49 -0.81 -11.36 -3.56
C VAL A 49 -0.72 -12.74 -2.92
N GLU A 50 -1.46 -12.93 -1.83
CA GLU A 50 -1.59 -14.20 -1.12
C GLU A 50 -3.03 -14.73 -1.21
N TYR A 51 -3.36 -15.84 -0.56
CA TYR A 51 -4.69 -16.45 -0.69
C TYR A 51 -5.83 -15.58 -0.12
N ARG A 52 -5.65 -15.02 1.09
CA ARG A 52 -6.66 -14.21 1.79
C ARG A 52 -6.16 -12.82 2.15
N SER A 53 -5.08 -12.38 1.54
CA SER A 53 -4.40 -11.15 1.92
C SER A 53 -3.64 -10.55 0.75
N ILE A 54 -3.53 -9.23 0.76
CA ILE A 54 -2.57 -8.50 -0.06
C ILE A 54 -1.65 -7.68 0.84
N VAL A 55 -0.35 -7.74 0.59
CA VAL A 55 0.64 -6.85 1.23
C VAL A 55 0.99 -5.76 0.25
N VAL A 56 0.92 -4.51 0.72
CA VAL A 56 1.35 -3.32 -0.01
C VAL A 56 2.61 -2.80 0.65
N GLU A 57 3.71 -2.71 -0.10
CA GLU A 57 4.95 -2.08 0.35
C GLU A 57 5.21 -0.81 -0.47
N LEU A 58 5.57 0.26 0.22
CA LEU A 58 5.86 1.56 -0.38
C LEU A 58 7.25 2.04 0.02
N SER A 59 8.05 2.36 -0.98
CA SER A 59 9.31 3.09 -0.84
C SER A 59 9.60 3.86 -2.11
N SER A 60 10.24 5.01 -1.99
CA SER A 60 10.74 5.73 -3.15
C SER A 60 12.07 5.15 -3.60
N HIS A 61 12.03 4.31 -4.65
CA HIS A 61 13.19 3.56 -5.15
C HIS A 61 14.40 4.43 -5.53
N ASP A 62 14.15 5.62 -6.05
CA ASP A 62 15.16 6.62 -6.44
C ASP A 62 15.86 7.26 -5.24
N VAL A 63 15.20 7.30 -4.08
CA VAL A 63 15.75 7.85 -2.83
C VAL A 63 16.25 6.74 -1.90
N GLY A 64 15.73 5.52 -2.05
CA GLY A 64 16.06 4.35 -1.23
C GLY A 64 15.36 4.33 0.13
N THR A 65 14.39 5.20 0.38
CA THR A 65 13.64 5.28 1.64
C THR A 65 12.22 5.80 1.45
N VAL A 66 11.44 5.82 2.53
CA VAL A 66 10.10 6.40 2.59
C VAL A 66 10.17 7.92 2.42
N THR A 67 9.36 8.45 1.50
CA THR A 67 9.17 9.88 1.28
C THR A 67 7.70 10.27 1.40
N GLU A 68 7.39 11.55 1.17
CA GLU A 68 6.01 12.04 1.13
C GLU A 68 5.15 11.35 0.07
N ARG A 69 5.74 10.88 -1.04
CA ARG A 69 5.03 10.10 -2.07
C ARG A 69 4.47 8.80 -1.53
N ASP A 70 5.25 8.14 -0.67
CA ASP A 70 4.87 6.89 -0.02
C ASP A 70 3.73 7.12 0.99
N LEU A 71 3.82 8.19 1.79
CA LEU A 71 2.79 8.55 2.77
C LEU A 71 1.47 8.97 2.10
N ASP A 72 1.56 9.72 1.00
CA ASP A 72 0.41 10.13 0.20
C ASP A 72 -0.30 8.91 -0.39
N LEU A 73 0.45 8.02 -1.07
CA LEU A 73 -0.14 6.81 -1.64
C LEU A 73 -0.72 5.88 -0.57
N ALA A 74 -0.06 5.75 0.58
CA ALA A 74 -0.58 5.00 1.73
C ALA A 74 -1.92 5.56 2.22
N SER A 75 -2.07 6.89 2.27
CA SER A 75 -3.32 7.55 2.64
C SER A 75 -4.43 7.31 1.62
N TRP A 76 -4.12 7.34 0.32
CA TRP A 76 -5.09 7.01 -0.73
C TRP A 76 -5.50 5.54 -0.71
N VAL A 77 -4.58 4.62 -0.38
CA VAL A 77 -4.92 3.21 -0.15
C VAL A 77 -5.87 3.08 1.04
N ASN A 78 -5.74 3.88 2.09
CA ASN A 78 -6.72 3.92 3.19
C ASN A 78 -8.09 4.43 2.75
N VAL A 79 -8.17 5.43 1.85
CA VAL A 79 -9.45 5.88 1.29
C VAL A 79 -10.10 4.78 0.46
N LEU A 80 -9.32 4.06 -0.34
CA LEU A 80 -9.80 2.95 -1.17
C LEU A 80 -10.20 1.73 -0.33
N ILE A 81 -9.41 1.42 0.70
CA ILE A 81 -9.58 0.28 1.60
C ILE A 81 -9.37 0.78 3.03
N PRO A 82 -10.45 1.19 3.73
CA PRO A 82 -10.36 1.69 5.09
C PRO A 82 -9.69 0.68 6.05
N PRO A 83 -8.89 1.14 7.02
CA PRO A 83 -8.50 0.28 8.13
C PRO A 83 -9.76 -0.15 8.92
N CYS A 84 -9.73 -1.38 9.45
CA CYS A 84 -10.78 -1.90 10.32
C CYS A 84 -10.69 -1.29 11.73
#